data_AF-A0A1B7WS08-F1
#
_entry.id   AF-A0A1B7WS08-F1
#
_cell.length_a   1.000
_cell.length_b   1.000
_cell.length_c   1.000
_cell.angle_alpha   90.00
_cell.angle_beta   90.00
_cell.angle_gamma   90.00
#
_symmetry.space_group_name_H-M   'P 1'
#
loop_
_entity.id
_entity.type
_entity.pdbx_description
1 polymer ?
#
loop_
_entity_poly.entity_id
_entity_poly.type
_entity_poly.pdbx_seq_one_letter_code
_entity_poly.pdbx_strand_id
1 'polypeptide(L)'
;MQRPGLRSKITAGKETTSSLREGFFKFFQELVDIAKKQKIEFRIVMCGSREDTYENFKLSLESHPESFNILLIDSESPISPHQNYWEHLRNRKEDQSWIRGDELDYDDDQCHFMVQAMEAWFVADIDALKAFYRQGFKEEKITRGMKNYQNIEQVSSKTLLVWLKSATRHSEHGKYDKITRRPPHHALEILKRLDANKVRKASPYCDRIFTTIIDVSNNSPNQK
;
A
#
# COMPACT_ATOMS: atom_id res chain seq x y z
N MET A 1 -25.94 -0.66 -22.36
CA MET A 1 -24.70 -1.45 -22.55
C MET A 1 -24.18 -1.86 -21.18
N GLN A 2 -24.22 -3.16 -20.85
CA GLN A 2 -23.72 -3.68 -19.57
C GLN A 2 -22.19 -3.64 -19.55
N ARG A 3 -21.62 -3.06 -18.49
CA ARG A 3 -20.17 -3.04 -18.25
C ARG A 3 -19.67 -4.48 -18.02
N PRO A 4 -18.60 -4.94 -18.70
CA PRO A 4 -17.99 -6.23 -18.39
C PRO A 4 -17.46 -6.19 -16.96
N GLY A 5 -17.94 -7.09 -16.11
CA GLY A 5 -17.45 -7.24 -14.74
C GLY A 5 -16.02 -7.77 -14.75
N LEU A 6 -15.06 -6.93 -14.36
CA LEU A 6 -13.69 -7.32 -14.05
C LEU A 6 -13.72 -8.39 -12.94
N ARG A 7 -13.44 -9.64 -13.30
CA ARG A 7 -13.15 -10.71 -12.34
C ARG A 7 -11.65 -10.98 -12.37
N SER A 8 -10.93 -10.53 -11.33
CA SER A 8 -9.60 -11.05 -11.01
C SER A 8 -9.68 -12.57 -10.83
N LYS A 9 -8.71 -13.30 -11.40
CA LYS A 9 -8.61 -14.76 -11.34
C LYS A 9 -7.95 -15.26 -10.05
N ILE A 10 -7.95 -14.47 -8.98
CA ILE A 10 -7.50 -14.89 -7.66
C ILE A 10 -8.71 -14.85 -6.73
N THR A 11 -9.15 -16.03 -6.27
CA THR A 11 -10.18 -16.20 -5.24
C THR A 11 -9.64 -15.77 -3.87
N ALA A 12 -9.33 -14.49 -3.69
CA ALA A 12 -9.50 -13.85 -2.40
C ALA A 12 -11.01 -13.75 -2.15
N GLY A 13 -11.49 -14.18 -0.97
CA GLY A 13 -12.92 -14.11 -0.66
C GLY A 13 -13.44 -12.69 -0.89
N LYS A 14 -14.62 -12.53 -1.49
CA LYS A 14 -15.20 -11.20 -1.78
C LYS A 14 -15.21 -10.27 -0.55
N GLU A 15 -15.37 -10.86 0.64
CA GLU A 15 -15.33 -10.16 1.93
C GLU A 15 -13.93 -9.60 2.27
N THR A 16 -12.84 -10.33 1.98
CA THR A 16 -11.47 -9.86 2.26
C THR A 16 -11.09 -8.69 1.35
N THR A 17 -11.52 -8.71 0.08
CA THR A 17 -11.25 -7.61 -0.87
C THR A 17 -12.05 -6.35 -0.54
N SER A 18 -13.32 -6.49 -0.13
CA SER A 18 -14.14 -5.33 0.29
C SER A 18 -13.59 -4.68 1.56
N SER A 19 -13.19 -5.49 2.55
CA SER A 19 -12.65 -5.01 3.82
C SER A 19 -11.26 -4.39 3.66
N LEU A 20 -10.43 -4.91 2.75
CA LEU A 20 -9.13 -4.32 2.41
C LEU A 20 -9.30 -2.97 1.70
N ARG A 21 -10.25 -2.87 0.77
CA ARG A 21 -10.61 -1.60 0.12
C ARG A 21 -11.04 -0.56 1.15
N GLU A 22 -11.87 -0.94 2.13
CA GLU A 22 -12.28 -0.04 3.21
C GLU A 22 -11.09 0.43 4.05
N GLY A 23 -10.16 -0.46 4.40
CA GLY A 23 -8.93 -0.10 5.10
C GLY A 23 -8.08 0.91 4.35
N PHE A 24 -7.85 0.69 3.05
CA PHE A 24 -7.15 1.65 2.21
C PHE A 24 -7.90 2.98 2.04
N PHE A 25 -9.23 2.97 1.89
CA PHE A 25 -10.02 4.19 1.86
C PHE A 25 -9.86 5.00 3.14
N LYS A 26 -9.82 4.34 4.31
CA LYS A 26 -9.57 5.01 5.59
C LYS A 26 -8.16 5.57 5.67
N PHE A 27 -7.16 4.82 5.23
CA PHE A 27 -5.77 5.26 5.22
C PHE A 27 -5.57 6.50 4.31
N PHE A 28 -6.18 6.49 3.12
CA PHE A 28 -6.12 7.60 2.16
C PHE A 28 -7.23 8.65 2.33
N GLN A 29 -7.92 8.69 3.47
CA GLN A 29 -9.08 9.57 3.67
C GLN A 29 -8.76 11.04 3.43
N GLU A 30 -7.56 11.50 3.82
CA GLU A 30 -7.09 12.87 3.54
C GLU A 30 -7.11 13.19 2.04
N LEU A 31 -6.57 12.29 1.21
CA LEU A 31 -6.53 12.45 -0.25
C LEU A 31 -7.93 12.41 -0.85
N VAL A 32 -8.78 11.51 -0.36
CA VAL A 32 -10.19 11.42 -0.77
C VAL A 32 -10.92 12.73 -0.47
N ASP A 33 -10.69 13.33 0.70
CA ASP A 33 -11.32 14.58 1.10
C ASP A 33 -10.81 15.77 0.27
N ILE A 34 -9.52 15.81 -0.06
CA ILE A 34 -8.92 16.81 -0.97
C ILE A 34 -9.55 16.70 -2.36
N ALA A 35 -9.53 15.50 -2.96
CA ALA A 35 -10.12 15.24 -4.27
C ALA A 35 -11.61 15.62 -4.31
N LYS A 36 -12.37 15.26 -3.25
CA LYS A 36 -13.79 15.60 -3.13
C LYS A 36 -14.04 17.11 -3.09
N LYS A 37 -13.23 17.88 -2.34
CA LYS A 37 -13.32 19.35 -2.31
C LYS A 37 -13.10 19.97 -3.69
N GLN A 38 -12.26 19.34 -4.50
CA GLN A 38 -11.95 19.76 -5.86
C GLN A 38 -12.85 19.12 -6.93
N LYS A 39 -13.89 18.38 -6.51
CA LYS A 39 -14.82 17.66 -7.39
C LYS A 39 -14.13 16.64 -8.32
N ILE A 40 -13.01 16.09 -7.89
CA ILE A 40 -12.28 15.02 -8.57
C ILE A 40 -12.79 13.67 -8.02
N GLU A 41 -13.08 12.74 -8.92
CA GLU A 41 -13.43 11.38 -8.51
C GLU A 41 -12.17 10.60 -8.10
N PHE A 42 -12.11 10.17 -6.83
CA PHE A 42 -11.03 9.34 -6.32
C PHE A 42 -11.45 7.87 -6.27
N ARG A 43 -10.73 6.99 -6.98
CA ARG A 43 -11.04 5.55 -7.03
C ARG A 43 -9.86 4.69 -6.58
N ILE A 44 -10.12 3.81 -5.62
CA ILE A 44 -9.17 2.74 -5.23
C ILE A 44 -9.60 1.44 -5.89
N VAL A 45 -8.75 0.92 -6.78
CA VAL A 45 -8.95 -0.35 -7.48
C VAL A 45 -8.10 -1.42 -6.83
N MET A 46 -8.74 -2.36 -6.15
CA MET A 46 -8.06 -3.51 -5.55
C MET A 46 -7.83 -4.59 -6.59
N CYS A 47 -6.58 -4.93 -6.82
CA CYS A 47 -6.16 -6.00 -7.73
C CYS A 47 -5.64 -7.22 -6.94
N GLY A 48 -5.52 -8.36 -7.62
CA GLY A 48 -5.09 -9.61 -7.01
C GLY A 48 -3.57 -9.66 -6.85
N SER A 49 -2.88 -10.15 -7.87
CA SER A 49 -1.41 -10.20 -7.92
C SER A 49 -0.80 -8.87 -8.39
N ARG A 50 0.53 -8.77 -8.33
CA ARG A 50 1.28 -7.66 -8.93
C ARG A 50 1.05 -7.58 -10.44
N GLU A 51 1.09 -8.72 -11.13
CA GLU A 51 0.78 -8.83 -12.56
C GLU A 51 -0.65 -8.38 -12.86
N ASP A 52 -1.66 -8.85 -12.10
CA ASP A 52 -3.04 -8.38 -12.24
C ASP A 52 -3.12 -6.86 -12.06
N THR A 53 -2.38 -6.31 -11.10
CA THR A 53 -2.37 -4.86 -10.81
C THR A 53 -1.76 -4.08 -11.97
N TYR A 54 -0.66 -4.56 -12.54
CA TYR A 54 0.00 -3.96 -13.68
C TYR A 54 -0.87 -3.98 -14.95
N GLU A 55 -1.49 -5.12 -15.26
CA GLU A 55 -2.40 -5.24 -16.40
C GLU A 55 -3.62 -4.32 -16.23
N ASN A 56 -4.18 -4.22 -15.03
CA ASN A 56 -5.26 -3.29 -14.75
C ASN A 56 -4.85 -1.82 -14.88
N PHE A 57 -3.62 -1.48 -14.51
CA PHE A 57 -3.08 -0.13 -14.70
C PHE A 57 -3.03 0.23 -16.19
N LYS A 58 -2.49 -0.66 -17.05
CA LYS A 58 -2.48 -0.45 -18.51
C LYS A 58 -3.87 -0.27 -19.09
N LEU A 59 -4.81 -1.14 -18.71
CA LEU A 59 -6.21 -1.01 -19.12
C LEU A 59 -6.83 0.32 -18.66
N SER A 60 -6.44 0.82 -17.48
CA SER A 60 -6.94 2.09 -16.95
C SER A 60 -6.40 3.30 -17.71
N LEU A 61 -5.13 3.25 -18.16
CA LEU A 61 -4.56 4.27 -19.05
C LEU A 61 -5.35 4.37 -20.36
N GLU A 62 -5.72 3.24 -20.96
CA GLU A 62 -6.48 3.21 -22.21
C GLU A 62 -7.95 3.63 -22.03
N SER A 63 -8.59 3.16 -20.96
CA SER A 63 -10.03 3.35 -20.74
C SER A 63 -10.39 4.66 -20.04
N HIS A 64 -9.43 5.28 -19.35
CA HIS A 64 -9.59 6.53 -18.61
C HIS A 64 -8.40 7.47 -18.88
N PRO A 65 -8.22 7.92 -20.14
CA PRO A 65 -7.07 8.76 -20.52
C PRO A 65 -7.06 10.13 -19.84
N GLU A 66 -8.23 10.63 -19.42
CA GLU A 66 -8.38 11.90 -18.69
C GLU A 66 -8.10 11.76 -17.18
N SER A 67 -7.88 10.54 -16.69
CA SER A 67 -7.56 10.28 -15.29
C SER A 67 -6.05 10.24 -15.08
N PHE A 68 -5.60 10.74 -13.93
CA PHE A 68 -4.25 10.45 -13.45
C PHE A 68 -4.20 9.05 -12.84
N ASN A 69 -3.83 8.06 -13.66
CA ASN A 69 -3.75 6.67 -13.25
C ASN A 69 -2.45 6.41 -12.49
N ILE A 70 -2.54 5.75 -11.33
CA ILE A 70 -1.39 5.39 -10.47
C ILE A 70 -1.33 3.88 -10.29
N LEU A 71 -0.15 3.31 -10.48
CA LEU A 71 0.21 1.97 -10.06
C LEU A 71 0.78 2.02 -8.63
N LEU A 72 0.11 1.36 -7.67
CA LEU A 72 0.60 1.20 -6.31
C LEU A 72 0.78 -0.28 -5.97
N ILE A 73 2.01 -0.71 -5.70
CA ILE A 73 2.37 -2.11 -5.40
C ILE A 73 3.42 -2.19 -4.28
N ASP A 74 3.64 -3.34 -3.67
CA ASP A 74 4.78 -3.53 -2.75
C ASP A 74 6.11 -3.43 -3.53
N SER A 75 7.21 -2.98 -2.93
CA SER A 75 8.52 -2.98 -3.62
C SER A 75 9.15 -4.37 -3.67
N GLU A 76 8.72 -5.29 -2.79
CA GLU A 76 9.20 -6.67 -2.58
C GLU A 76 10.68 -6.80 -2.18
N SER A 77 11.51 -5.81 -2.51
CA SER A 77 12.92 -5.68 -2.15
C SER A 77 13.29 -4.20 -1.96
N PRO A 78 14.44 -3.90 -1.32
CA PRO A 78 14.96 -2.55 -1.27
C PRO A 78 15.19 -1.98 -2.67
N ILE A 79 14.92 -0.70 -2.88
CA ILE A 79 15.20 0.01 -4.12
C ILE A 79 16.57 0.68 -4.01
N SER A 80 17.38 0.58 -5.06
CA SER A 80 18.67 1.28 -5.13
C SER A 80 18.44 2.79 -5.17
N PRO A 81 19.24 3.62 -4.47
CA PRO A 81 19.11 5.08 -4.50
C PRO A 81 19.24 5.72 -5.89
N HIS A 82 19.82 4.99 -6.85
CA HIS A 82 20.07 5.45 -8.22
C HIS A 82 19.07 4.90 -9.25
N GLN A 83 18.02 4.22 -8.79
CA GLN A 83 17.07 3.54 -9.65
C GLN A 83 15.69 4.17 -9.48
N ASN A 84 15.04 4.51 -10.60
CA ASN A 84 13.65 4.95 -10.55
C ASN A 84 12.70 3.76 -10.35
N TYR A 85 11.42 4.04 -10.12
CA TYR A 85 10.50 2.99 -9.67
C TYR A 85 10.15 2.01 -10.80
N TRP A 86 10.06 2.51 -12.03
CA TRP A 86 9.87 1.69 -13.22
C TRP A 86 11.08 0.79 -13.48
N GLU A 87 12.30 1.32 -13.35
CA GLU A 87 13.52 0.53 -13.47
C GLU A 87 13.58 -0.56 -12.41
N HIS A 88 13.19 -0.28 -11.16
CA HIS A 88 13.10 -1.30 -10.11
C HIS A 88 12.19 -2.44 -10.54
N LEU A 89 11.01 -2.10 -11.04
CA LEU A 89 10.03 -3.07 -11.50
C LEU A 89 10.54 -3.91 -12.67
N ARG A 90 11.16 -3.27 -13.68
CA ARG A 90 11.71 -3.96 -14.88
C ARG A 90 12.91 -4.84 -14.56
N ASN A 91 13.76 -4.43 -13.64
CA ASN A 91 14.99 -5.16 -13.31
C ASN A 91 14.75 -6.33 -12.36
N ARG A 92 13.62 -6.35 -11.65
CA ARG A 92 13.29 -7.42 -10.70
C ARG A 92 12.97 -8.71 -11.43
N LYS A 93 13.81 -9.74 -11.25
CA LYS A 93 13.76 -11.01 -12.00
C LYS A 93 12.39 -11.70 -11.93
N GLU A 94 11.73 -11.63 -10.78
CA GLU A 94 10.42 -12.22 -10.53
C GLU A 94 9.28 -11.51 -11.29
N ASP A 95 9.47 -10.25 -11.67
CA ASP A 95 8.48 -9.44 -12.40
C ASP A 95 8.71 -9.47 -13.93
N GLN A 96 9.90 -9.90 -14.37
CA GLN A 96 10.29 -9.91 -15.79
C GLN A 96 9.35 -10.70 -16.71
N SER A 97 8.67 -11.74 -16.22
CA SER A 97 7.81 -12.56 -17.08
C SER A 97 6.62 -11.79 -17.66
N TRP A 98 6.23 -10.67 -17.04
CA TRP A 98 5.08 -9.87 -17.47
C TRP A 98 5.45 -8.41 -17.82
N ILE A 99 6.60 -7.89 -17.38
CA ILE A 99 7.01 -6.50 -17.69
C ILE A 99 8.09 -6.36 -18.77
N ARG A 100 8.90 -7.39 -19.03
CA ARG A 100 10.17 -7.27 -19.77
C ARG A 100 10.05 -6.88 -21.25
N GLY A 101 8.83 -6.83 -21.80
CA GLY A 101 8.55 -6.38 -23.17
C GLY A 101 7.73 -5.10 -23.24
N ASP A 102 7.55 -4.40 -22.12
CA ASP A 102 6.78 -3.17 -22.10
C ASP A 102 7.69 -1.97 -22.43
N GLU A 103 7.43 -1.37 -23.59
CA GLU A 103 8.15 -0.20 -24.10
C GLU A 103 7.41 1.11 -23.81
N LEU A 104 6.34 1.07 -23.02
CA LEU A 104 5.54 2.26 -22.71
C LEU A 104 6.35 3.29 -21.89
N ASP A 105 6.32 4.53 -22.39
CA ASP A 105 6.93 5.70 -21.76
C ASP A 105 5.96 6.25 -20.71
N TYR A 106 5.94 5.59 -19.54
CA TYR A 106 5.14 6.03 -18.41
C TYR A 106 5.82 7.17 -17.67
N ASP A 107 5.00 8.09 -17.17
CA ASP A 107 5.49 9.13 -16.26
C ASP A 107 5.99 8.48 -14.95
N ASP A 108 7.11 8.98 -14.41
CA ASP A 108 7.68 8.48 -13.15
C ASP A 108 6.66 8.62 -12.00
N ASP A 109 5.85 9.67 -12.04
CA ASP A 109 4.80 9.94 -11.06
C ASP A 109 3.61 8.97 -11.13
N GLN A 110 3.59 8.02 -12.09
CA GLN A 110 2.55 6.99 -12.17
C GLN A 110 2.93 5.68 -11.48
N CYS A 111 4.22 5.42 -11.21
CA CYS A 111 4.65 4.23 -10.45
C CYS A 111 4.94 4.59 -9.00
N HIS A 112 4.30 3.90 -8.07
CA HIS A 112 4.50 4.10 -6.64
C HIS A 112 4.64 2.76 -5.92
N PHE A 113 5.51 2.75 -4.91
CA PHE A 113 5.64 1.61 -4.02
C PHE A 113 5.04 1.90 -2.65
N MET A 114 4.43 0.89 -2.02
CA MET A 114 4.06 1.01 -0.61
C MET A 114 5.33 0.95 0.26
N VAL A 115 5.98 -0.21 0.26
CA VAL A 115 7.21 -0.62 0.97
C VAL A 115 7.51 -2.07 0.56
N GLN A 116 8.55 -2.73 1.09
CA GLN A 116 8.76 -4.16 0.84
C GLN A 116 7.54 -5.03 1.21
N ALA A 117 6.77 -4.61 2.21
CA ALA A 117 5.46 -5.17 2.55
C ALA A 117 4.64 -4.16 3.35
N MET A 118 3.32 -4.16 3.19
CA MET A 118 2.37 -3.33 3.96
C MET A 118 2.60 -3.36 5.49
N GLU A 119 3.08 -4.48 6.04
CA GLU A 119 3.44 -4.59 7.45
C GLU A 119 4.44 -3.52 7.93
N ALA A 120 5.23 -2.92 7.03
CA ALA A 120 6.12 -1.84 7.40
C ALA A 120 5.34 -0.59 7.84
N TRP A 121 4.23 -0.26 7.16
CA TRP A 121 3.34 0.83 7.58
C TRP A 121 2.71 0.56 8.96
N PHE A 122 2.45 -0.71 9.30
CA PHE A 122 1.92 -1.05 10.62
C PHE A 122 2.92 -0.74 11.73
N VAL A 123 4.21 -1.04 11.52
CA VAL A 123 5.24 -0.75 12.53
C VAL A 123 5.61 0.72 12.60
N ALA A 124 5.30 1.52 11.57
CA ALA A 124 5.44 2.98 11.61
C ALA A 124 4.44 3.65 12.58
N ASP A 125 3.28 3.04 12.82
CA ASP A 125 2.30 3.52 13.79
C ASP A 125 2.10 2.51 14.94
N ILE A 126 3.05 2.53 15.88
CA ILE A 126 3.02 1.70 17.08
C ILE A 126 1.76 1.94 17.93
N ASP A 127 1.20 3.15 17.91
CA ASP A 127 -0.01 3.47 18.66
C ASP A 127 -1.23 2.76 18.08
N ALA A 128 -1.34 2.68 16.74
CA ALA A 128 -2.39 1.90 16.09
C ALA A 128 -2.28 0.41 16.43
N LEU A 129 -1.06 -0.14 16.43
CA LEU A 129 -0.81 -1.52 16.86
C LEU A 129 -1.21 -1.74 18.33
N LYS A 130 -0.84 -0.83 19.22
CA LYS A 130 -1.16 -0.89 20.65
C LYS A 130 -2.67 -0.77 20.90
N ALA A 131 -3.35 0.11 20.17
CA ALA A 131 -4.80 0.29 20.26
C ALA A 131 -5.56 -0.95 19.78
N PHE A 132 -5.06 -1.63 18.74
CA PHE A 132 -5.63 -2.89 18.27
C PHE A 132 -5.32 -4.04 19.22
N TYR A 133 -4.05 -4.30 19.53
CA TYR A 133 -3.63 -5.49 20.30
C TYR A 133 -3.81 -5.40 21.81
N ARG A 134 -3.94 -4.19 22.36
CA ARG A 134 -4.29 -3.92 23.76
C ARG A 134 -3.37 -4.64 24.76
N GLN A 135 -3.95 -5.21 25.81
CA GLN A 135 -3.22 -5.83 26.91
C GLN A 135 -2.29 -6.91 26.38
N GLY A 136 -1.04 -6.91 26.86
CA GLY A 136 -0.03 -7.91 26.50
C GLY A 136 0.75 -7.62 25.21
N PHE A 137 0.44 -6.53 24.50
CA PHE A 137 1.27 -6.02 23.41
C PHE A 137 2.62 -5.51 23.92
N LYS A 138 3.71 -5.90 23.24
CA LYS A 138 5.10 -5.60 23.61
C LYS A 138 5.78 -4.76 22.54
N GLU A 139 5.52 -3.46 22.56
CA GLU A 139 6.06 -2.48 21.59
C GLU A 139 7.59 -2.50 21.50
N GLU A 140 8.29 -2.83 22.58
CA GLU A 140 9.75 -2.90 22.64
C GLU A 140 10.36 -3.97 21.72
N LYS A 141 9.56 -4.97 21.31
CA LYS A 141 9.97 -6.00 20.34
C LYS A 141 10.09 -5.46 18.93
N ILE A 142 9.41 -4.34 18.63
CA ILE A 142 9.46 -3.65 17.34
C ILE A 142 10.47 -2.50 17.45
N THR A 143 10.30 -1.61 18.43
CA THR A 143 11.09 -0.37 18.51
C THR A 143 12.59 -0.60 18.70
N ARG A 144 13.01 -1.70 19.37
CA ARG A 144 14.42 -2.06 19.48
C ARG A 144 15.05 -2.40 18.13
N GLY A 145 14.31 -3.11 17.28
CA GLY A 145 14.78 -3.50 15.95
C GLY A 145 14.82 -2.32 14.99
N MET A 146 13.83 -1.43 15.06
CA MET A 146 13.76 -0.24 14.20
C MET A 146 14.97 0.69 14.36
N LYS A 147 15.63 0.73 15.52
CA LYS A 147 16.83 1.55 15.75
C LYS A 147 18.01 1.23 14.82
N ASN A 148 17.99 0.05 14.18
CA ASN A 148 19.06 -0.38 13.28
C ASN A 148 18.83 0.04 11.81
N TYR A 149 17.74 0.75 11.53
CA TYR A 149 17.35 1.14 10.18
C TYR A 149 17.12 2.65 10.12
N GLN A 150 17.43 3.26 8.97
CA GLN A 150 17.20 4.69 8.79
C GLN A 150 15.70 5.01 8.61
N ASN A 151 14.98 4.11 7.95
CA ASN A 151 13.54 4.19 7.73
C ASN A 151 12.94 2.78 7.63
N ILE A 152 11.61 2.68 7.58
CA ILE A 152 10.90 1.39 7.56
C ILE A 152 11.05 0.63 6.24
N GLU A 153 11.51 1.27 5.17
CA GLU A 153 11.58 0.72 3.81
C GLU A 153 12.76 -0.25 3.63
N GLN A 154 13.80 -0.06 4.46
CA GLN A 154 14.95 -0.95 4.53
C GLN A 154 14.66 -2.25 5.28
N VAL A 155 13.54 -2.33 6.01
CA VAL A 155 13.20 -3.50 6.84
C VAL A 155 12.56 -4.58 5.97
N SER A 156 13.17 -5.76 5.94
CA SER A 156 12.62 -6.88 5.18
C SER A 156 11.28 -7.37 5.72
N SER A 157 10.41 -7.86 4.82
CA SER A 157 9.13 -8.49 5.18
C SER A 157 9.30 -9.61 6.23
N LYS A 158 10.34 -10.42 6.11
CA LYS A 158 10.66 -11.48 7.09
C LYS A 158 10.93 -10.89 8.48
N THR A 159 11.72 -9.82 8.55
CA THR A 159 12.04 -9.13 9.81
C THR A 159 10.78 -8.52 10.45
N LEU A 160 9.96 -7.82 9.66
CA LEU A 160 8.69 -7.24 10.10
C LEU A 160 7.78 -8.30 10.73
N LEU A 161 7.62 -9.45 10.06
CA LEU A 161 6.82 -10.55 10.58
C LEU A 161 7.35 -11.13 11.89
N VAL A 162 8.68 -11.22 12.07
CA VAL A 162 9.28 -11.68 13.32
C VAL A 162 8.98 -10.72 14.46
N TRP A 163 9.12 -9.41 14.23
CA TRP A 163 8.83 -8.39 15.22
C TRP A 163 7.35 -8.37 15.60
N LEU A 164 6.45 -8.33 14.61
CA LEU A 164 5.01 -8.33 14.84
C LEU A 164 4.58 -9.58 15.61
N LYS A 165 5.01 -10.79 15.21
CA LYS A 165 4.66 -12.02 15.93
C LYS A 165 5.17 -12.01 17.38
N SER A 166 6.38 -11.50 17.59
CA SER A 166 6.99 -11.43 18.91
C SER A 166 6.32 -10.39 19.83
N ALA A 167 5.93 -9.24 19.26
CA ALA A 167 5.25 -8.16 19.97
C ALA A 167 3.82 -8.53 20.39
N THR A 168 3.17 -9.42 19.64
CA THR A 168 1.72 -9.67 19.74
C THR A 168 1.37 -11.04 20.33
N ARG A 169 2.35 -11.96 20.46
CA ARG A 169 2.11 -13.37 20.88
C ARG A 169 1.22 -13.54 22.11
N HIS A 170 1.33 -12.64 23.09
CA HIS A 170 0.59 -12.69 24.36
C HIS A 170 -0.40 -11.54 24.52
N SER A 171 -0.74 -10.87 23.41
CA SER A 171 -1.70 -9.78 23.41
C SER A 171 -3.15 -10.27 23.37
N GLU A 172 -4.12 -9.39 23.60
CA GLU A 172 -5.55 -9.70 23.64
C GLU A 172 -6.06 -10.38 22.36
N HIS A 173 -5.58 -9.93 21.20
CA HIS A 173 -5.91 -10.52 19.90
C HIS A 173 -4.90 -11.60 19.45
N GLY A 174 -3.96 -11.97 20.31
CA GLY A 174 -2.98 -13.02 20.05
C GLY A 174 -1.93 -12.66 19.00
N LYS A 175 -1.17 -13.65 18.58
CA LYS A 175 -0.05 -13.51 17.63
C LYS A 175 -0.53 -12.98 16.28
N TYR A 176 0.20 -12.02 15.71
CA TYR A 176 -0.01 -11.51 14.35
C TYR A 176 -0.11 -12.65 13.33
N ASP A 177 -1.20 -12.60 12.59
CA ASP A 177 -1.52 -13.49 11.48
C ASP A 177 -1.98 -12.64 10.29
N LYS A 178 -1.28 -12.80 9.17
CA LYS A 178 -1.57 -12.08 7.93
C LYS A 178 -2.85 -12.61 7.28
N ILE A 179 -3.16 -13.90 7.47
CA ILE A 179 -4.26 -14.59 6.82
C ILE A 179 -5.14 -15.24 7.89
N THR A 180 -5.58 -14.43 8.86
CA THR A 180 -6.54 -14.89 9.86
C THR A 180 -7.82 -15.33 9.15
N ARG A 181 -8.19 -16.60 9.29
CA ARG A 181 -9.42 -17.17 8.72
C ARG A 181 -10.68 -16.84 9.53
N ARG A 182 -10.53 -16.18 10.68
CA ARG A 182 -11.61 -15.79 11.59
C ARG A 182 -11.45 -14.32 11.95
N PRO A 183 -12.55 -13.56 12.10
CA PRO A 183 -12.48 -12.19 12.60
C PRO A 183 -11.93 -12.13 14.04
N PRO A 184 -11.30 -11.01 14.45
CA PRO A 184 -10.93 -9.88 13.59
C PRO A 184 -9.76 -10.22 12.64
N HIS A 185 -9.79 -9.70 11.41
CA HIS A 185 -8.66 -9.81 10.48
C HIS A 185 -7.59 -8.76 10.84
N HIS A 186 -6.44 -9.20 11.33
CA HIS A 186 -5.48 -8.30 11.98
C HIS A 186 -5.00 -7.18 11.06
N ALA A 187 -4.49 -7.53 9.87
CA ALA A 187 -3.98 -6.55 8.91
C ALA A 187 -5.03 -5.49 8.52
N LEU A 188 -6.29 -5.92 8.36
CA LEU A 188 -7.40 -5.04 8.00
C LEU A 188 -7.76 -4.08 9.13
N GLU A 189 -7.86 -4.60 10.35
CA GLU A 189 -8.16 -3.78 11.52
C GLU A 189 -7.04 -2.78 11.82
N ILE A 190 -5.78 -3.18 11.67
CA ILE A 190 -4.63 -2.29 11.84
C ILE A 190 -4.63 -1.21 10.76
N LEU A 191 -4.81 -1.58 9.48
CA LEU A 191 -4.82 -0.65 8.35
C LEU A 191 -5.86 0.48 8.55
N LYS A 192 -7.07 0.14 9.03
CA LYS A 192 -8.13 1.12 9.33
C LYS A 192 -7.79 2.12 10.44
N ARG A 193 -6.78 1.81 11.27
CA ARG A 193 -6.40 2.59 12.46
C ARG A 193 -5.12 3.41 12.26
N LEU A 194 -4.41 3.22 11.15
CA LEU A 194 -3.16 3.92 10.91
C LEU A 194 -3.38 5.43 10.78
N ASP A 195 -2.50 6.19 11.42
CA ASP A 195 -2.32 7.61 11.16
C ASP A 195 -1.39 7.81 9.96
N ALA A 196 -1.96 8.30 8.85
CA ALA A 196 -1.22 8.55 7.62
C ALA A 196 0.00 9.47 7.84
N ASN A 197 -0.07 10.46 8.73
CA ASN A 197 1.05 11.38 8.96
C ASN A 197 2.24 10.67 9.60
N LYS A 198 2.00 9.73 10.50
CA LYS A 198 3.09 8.93 11.10
C LYS A 198 3.72 8.01 10.07
N VAL A 199 2.90 7.39 9.22
CA VAL A 199 3.40 6.51 8.15
C VAL A 199 4.22 7.29 7.14
N ARG A 200 3.72 8.44 6.66
CA ARG A 200 4.45 9.34 5.75
C ARG A 200 5.79 9.80 6.32
N LYS A 201 5.82 10.18 7.60
CA LYS A 201 7.06 10.57 8.28
C LYS A 201 8.09 9.44 8.36
N ALA A 202 7.64 8.19 8.43
CA ALA A 202 8.50 7.02 8.54
C ALA A 202 8.89 6.40 7.18
N SER A 203 8.12 6.65 6.12
CA SER A 203 8.30 6.07 4.77
C SER A 203 8.28 7.16 3.70
N PRO A 204 9.45 7.52 3.14
CA PRO A 204 9.57 8.34 1.94
C PRO A 204 8.68 7.90 0.76
N TYR A 205 8.50 6.61 0.51
CA TYR A 205 7.64 6.07 -0.54
C TYR A 205 6.17 6.40 -0.28
N CYS A 206 5.72 6.26 0.97
CA CYS A 206 4.38 6.67 1.38
C CYS A 206 4.20 8.19 1.24
N ASP A 207 5.19 8.98 1.65
CA ASP A 207 5.11 10.44 1.50
C ASP A 207 5.10 10.88 0.04
N ARG A 208 5.87 10.21 -0.83
CA ARG A 208 5.88 10.47 -2.28
C ARG A 208 4.49 10.32 -2.88
N ILE A 209 3.79 9.20 -2.68
CA ILE A 209 2.45 9.01 -3.25
C ILE A 209 1.44 10.05 -2.74
N PHE A 210 1.49 10.42 -1.46
CA PHE A 210 0.64 11.48 -0.93
C PHE A 210 0.94 12.82 -1.60
N THR A 211 2.22 13.18 -1.70
CA THR A 211 2.66 14.44 -2.32
C THR A 211 2.25 14.51 -3.79
N THR A 212 2.55 13.47 -4.58
CA THR A 212 2.16 13.40 -5.99
C THR A 212 0.64 13.55 -6.18
N ILE A 213 -0.18 12.84 -5.39
CA ILE A 213 -1.64 12.94 -5.52
C ILE A 213 -2.14 14.33 -5.16
N ILE A 214 -1.60 14.95 -4.10
CA ILE A 214 -1.95 16.32 -3.68
C ILE A 214 -1.60 17.31 -4.80
N ASP A 215 -0.41 17.20 -5.38
CA ASP A 215 0.06 18.10 -6.43
C ASP A 215 -0.78 17.95 -7.71
N VAL A 216 -1.09 16.73 -8.13
CA VAL A 216 -1.99 16.47 -9.27
C VAL A 216 -3.37 17.04 -9.03
N SER A 217 -3.90 16.87 -7.82
CA SER A 217 -5.20 17.42 -7.43
C SER A 217 -5.18 18.96 -7.55
N ASN A 218 -4.14 19.59 -6.99
CA ASN A 218 -3.98 21.05 -7.02
C ASN A 218 -3.71 21.63 -8.42
N ASN A 219 -3.14 20.86 -9.33
CA ASN A 219 -2.86 21.31 -10.70
C ASN A 219 -3.95 20.91 -11.70
N SER A 220 -5.04 20.28 -11.25
CA SER A 220 -6.12 19.85 -12.13
C SER A 220 -6.88 21.05 -12.73
N PRO A 221 -7.17 21.05 -14.05
CA PRO A 221 -7.70 22.21 -14.78
C PRO A 221 -9.10 22.68 -14.38
N ASN A 222 -9.79 21.97 -13.48
CA ASN A 222 -11.09 22.35 -12.91
C ASN A 222 -11.02 23.54 -11.90
N GLN A 223 -9.88 24.22 -11.78
CA GLN A 223 -9.70 25.43 -10.97
C GLN A 223 -10.01 26.76 -11.68
N LYS A 224 -10.62 26.73 -12.87
CA LYS A 224 -11.13 27.94 -13.55
C LYS A 224 -12.65 27.99 -13.56
#